data_AF-A0A1V6MK26-F1
#
_entry.id   AF-A0A1V6MK26-F1
#
_cell.length_a   1.000
_cell.length_b   1.000
_cell.length_c   1.000
_cell.angle_alpha   90.00
_cell.angle_beta   90.00
_cell.angle_gamma   90.00
#
_symmetry.space_group_name_H-M   'P 1'
#
loop_
_entity.id
_entity.type
_entity.pdbx_description
1 polymer ?
#
loop_
_entity_poly.entity_id
_entity_poly.type
_entity_poly.pdbx_seq_one_letter_code
_entity_poly.pdbx_strand_id
1 'polypeptide(L)'
;MSDTLTELEERVRSGDETVTPEQIEQARTMGRFAELRQEAADRRAAEEAAAKQARERADRIAEARRLLDGHGLDDVAPLYVAARDALSALVAACDGRTEAVGEAARLLATTDGVTAVWDGSTRNAVVEFEPGDRHTALPPGPVVQVLVGRLAEARPDGMAIDYTHSVARKLTPFPRVSPLDEALARREG
;
A
#
# COMPACT_ATOMS: atom_id res chain seq x y z
N MET A 1 -20.89 -31.97 -54.22
CA MET A 1 -21.18 -30.84 -53.32
C MET A 1 -22.62 -31.01 -52.87
N SER A 2 -22.89 -30.95 -51.57
CA SER A 2 -24.28 -31.02 -51.08
C SER A 2 -24.89 -29.64 -51.28
N ASP A 3 -26.00 -29.56 -52.01
CA ASP A 3 -26.76 -28.31 -52.14
C ASP A 3 -27.23 -27.84 -50.75
N THR A 4 -27.16 -26.54 -50.50
CA THR A 4 -27.67 -25.90 -49.29
C THR A 4 -29.20 -25.82 -49.32
N LEU A 5 -29.83 -25.67 -48.16
CA LEU A 5 -31.28 -25.48 -48.07
C LEU A 5 -31.75 -24.31 -48.96
N THR A 6 -31.01 -23.20 -48.97
CA THR A 6 -31.30 -22.02 -49.79
C THR A 6 -31.25 -22.33 -51.29
N GLU A 7 -30.29 -23.13 -51.74
CA GLU A 7 -30.18 -23.56 -53.14
C GLU A 7 -31.33 -24.51 -53.54
N LEU A 8 -31.71 -25.45 -52.66
CA LEU A 8 -32.85 -26.34 -52.90
C LEU A 8 -34.18 -25.58 -52.95
N GLU A 9 -34.39 -24.63 -52.05
CA GLU A 9 -35.61 -23.80 -52.05
C GLU A 9 -35.68 -22.88 -53.29
N GLU A 10 -34.55 -22.32 -53.73
CA GLU A 10 -34.52 -21.48 -54.94
C GLU A 10 -34.78 -22.30 -56.21
N ARG A 11 -34.26 -23.54 -56.28
CA ARG A 11 -34.59 -24.47 -57.37
C ARG A 11 -36.09 -24.76 -57.45
N VAL A 12 -36.73 -25.02 -56.30
CA VAL A 12 -38.19 -25.19 -56.24
C VAL A 12 -38.93 -23.92 -56.69
N ARG A 13 -38.50 -22.72 -56.25
CA ARG A 13 -39.08 -21.45 -56.71
C ARG A 13 -38.92 -21.23 -58.22
N SER A 14 -37.82 -21.72 -58.81
CA SER A 14 -37.55 -21.64 -60.24
C SER A 14 -38.30 -22.66 -61.10
N GLY A 15 -39.10 -23.54 -60.47
CA GLY A 15 -39.94 -24.53 -61.16
C GLY A 15 -39.27 -25.90 -61.36
N ASP A 16 -38.19 -26.21 -60.64
CA ASP A 16 -37.57 -27.53 -60.67
C ASP A 16 -38.42 -28.57 -59.92
N GLU A 17 -39.16 -29.38 -60.66
CA GLU A 17 -40.02 -30.46 -60.12
C GLU A 17 -39.22 -31.69 -59.64
N THR A 18 -37.90 -31.73 -59.84
CA THR A 18 -37.06 -32.86 -59.42
C THR A 18 -36.66 -32.80 -57.94
N VAL A 19 -36.85 -31.64 -57.29
CA VAL A 19 -36.59 -31.46 -55.86
C VAL A 19 -37.77 -31.99 -55.04
N THR A 20 -37.46 -32.91 -54.12
CA THR A 20 -38.45 -33.56 -53.26
C THR A 20 -38.57 -32.88 -51.90
N PRO A 21 -39.74 -32.93 -51.25
CA PRO A 21 -39.91 -32.46 -49.86
C PRO A 21 -38.90 -33.10 -48.89
N GLU A 22 -38.57 -34.37 -49.09
CA GLU A 22 -37.59 -35.12 -48.29
C GLU A 22 -36.18 -34.51 -48.38
N GLN A 23 -35.75 -34.06 -49.57
CA GLN A 23 -34.46 -33.40 -49.74
C GLN A 23 -34.38 -32.06 -48.98
N ILE A 24 -35.46 -31.28 -48.99
CA ILE A 24 -35.55 -30.03 -48.25
C ILE A 24 -35.50 -30.29 -46.75
N GLU A 25 -36.28 -31.26 -46.25
CA GLU A 25 -36.31 -31.58 -44.83
C GLU A 25 -34.99 -32.19 -44.34
N GLN A 26 -34.31 -32.98 -45.18
CA GLN A 26 -32.98 -33.49 -44.90
C GLN A 26 -31.96 -32.34 -44.79
N ALA A 27 -31.96 -31.40 -45.75
CA ALA A 27 -31.07 -30.24 -45.71
C ALA A 27 -31.33 -29.35 -44.49
N ARG A 28 -32.61 -29.12 -44.15
CA ARG A 28 -33.01 -28.38 -42.94
C ARG A 28 -32.54 -29.07 -41.67
N THR A 29 -32.75 -30.37 -41.53
CA THR A 29 -32.34 -31.15 -40.36
C THR A 29 -30.82 -31.16 -40.21
N MET A 30 -30.09 -31.31 -41.32
CA MET A 30 -28.62 -31.23 -41.33
C MET A 30 -28.11 -29.86 -40.91
N GLY A 31 -28.72 -28.77 -41.41
CA GLY A 31 -28.41 -27.40 -41.01
C GLY A 31 -28.64 -27.19 -39.51
N ARG A 32 -29.82 -27.57 -39.01
CA ARG A 32 -30.16 -27.44 -37.58
C ARG A 32 -29.23 -28.25 -36.68
N PHE A 33 -28.85 -29.46 -37.10
CA PHE A 33 -27.89 -30.26 -36.35
C PHE A 33 -26.49 -29.64 -36.33
N ALA A 34 -26.06 -29.03 -37.44
CA ALA A 34 -24.79 -28.30 -37.49
C ALA A 34 -24.78 -27.09 -36.54
N GLU A 35 -25.86 -26.31 -36.50
CA GLU A 35 -26.04 -25.20 -35.54
C GLU A 35 -25.95 -25.69 -34.09
N LEU A 36 -26.69 -26.75 -33.74
CA LEU A 36 -26.66 -27.31 -32.38
C LEU A 36 -25.27 -27.83 -31.99
N ARG A 37 -24.51 -28.39 -32.94
CA ARG A 37 -23.12 -28.79 -32.68
C ARG A 37 -22.21 -27.60 -32.48
N GLN A 38 -22.42 -26.51 -33.22
CA GLN A 38 -21.68 -25.27 -33.01
C GLN A 38 -22.00 -24.65 -31.65
N GLU A 39 -23.29 -24.50 -31.30
CA GLU A 39 -23.71 -24.01 -29.98
C GLU A 39 -23.12 -24.84 -28.83
N ALA A 40 -23.07 -26.17 -28.98
CA ALA A 40 -22.45 -27.05 -28.01
C ALA A 40 -20.93 -26.86 -27.91
N ALA A 41 -20.26 -26.63 -29.03
CA ALA A 41 -18.83 -26.34 -29.06
C ALA A 41 -18.52 -24.99 -28.40
N ASP A 42 -19.30 -23.95 -28.71
CA ASP A 42 -19.17 -22.61 -28.12
C ASP A 42 -19.39 -22.64 -26.61
N ARG A 43 -20.39 -23.40 -26.14
CA ARG A 43 -20.64 -23.58 -24.71
C ARG A 43 -19.46 -24.26 -24.00
N ARG A 44 -18.91 -25.33 -24.58
CA ARG A 44 -17.73 -26.02 -24.03
C ARG A 44 -16.51 -25.09 -23.99
N ALA A 45 -16.28 -24.33 -25.05
CA ALA A 45 -15.17 -23.36 -25.09
C ALA A 45 -15.32 -22.27 -24.02
N ALA A 46 -16.55 -21.77 -23.80
CA ALA A 46 -16.84 -20.79 -22.76
C ALA A 46 -16.63 -21.36 -21.34
N GLU A 47 -17.06 -22.60 -21.10
CA GLU A 47 -16.85 -23.31 -19.83
C GLU A 47 -15.36 -23.54 -19.55
N GLU A 48 -14.59 -23.97 -20.54
CA GLU A 48 -13.13 -24.16 -20.43
C GLU A 48 -12.40 -22.84 -20.16
N ALA A 49 -12.80 -21.76 -20.86
CA ALA A 49 -12.24 -20.43 -20.64
C ALA A 49 -12.53 -19.92 -19.22
N ALA A 50 -13.76 -20.09 -18.73
CA ALA A 50 -14.14 -19.72 -17.37
C ALA A 50 -13.37 -20.54 -16.32
N ALA A 51 -13.23 -21.85 -16.53
CA ALA A 51 -12.46 -22.72 -15.65
C ALA A 51 -10.98 -22.32 -15.61
N LYS A 52 -10.39 -21.96 -16.76
CA LYS A 52 -9.01 -21.46 -16.83
C LYS A 52 -8.84 -20.15 -16.07
N GLN A 53 -9.72 -19.18 -16.27
CA GLN A 53 -9.67 -17.90 -15.55
C GLN A 53 -9.84 -18.09 -14.03
N ALA A 54 -10.71 -19.00 -13.61
CA ALA A 54 -10.89 -19.32 -12.19
C ALA A 54 -9.61 -19.92 -11.57
N ARG A 55 -8.93 -20.82 -12.29
CA ARG A 55 -7.63 -21.38 -11.87
C ARG A 55 -6.56 -20.31 -11.77
N GLU A 56 -6.37 -19.50 -12.82
CA GLU A 56 -5.38 -18.41 -12.80
C GLU A 56 -5.63 -17.41 -11.67
N ARG A 57 -6.91 -17.10 -11.40
CA ARG A 57 -7.29 -16.25 -10.26
C ARG A 57 -6.93 -16.91 -8.94
N ALA A 58 -7.24 -18.20 -8.77
CA ALA A 58 -6.91 -18.95 -7.56
C ALA A 58 -5.38 -18.99 -7.33
N ASP A 59 -4.60 -19.24 -8.37
CA ASP A 59 -3.14 -19.27 -8.32
C ASP A 59 -2.57 -17.91 -7.93
N ARG A 60 -3.07 -16.81 -8.54
CA ARG A 60 -2.65 -15.45 -8.18
C ARG A 60 -3.00 -15.09 -6.73
N ILE A 61 -4.17 -15.51 -6.24
CA ILE A 61 -4.57 -15.30 -4.86
C ILE A 61 -3.68 -16.09 -3.90
N ALA A 62 -3.37 -17.35 -4.23
CA ALA A 62 -2.48 -18.19 -3.44
C ALA A 62 -1.06 -17.60 -3.37
N GLU A 63 -0.53 -17.11 -4.51
CA GLU A 63 0.77 -16.46 -4.55
C GLU A 63 0.78 -15.15 -3.77
N ALA A 64 -0.25 -14.31 -3.91
CA ALA A 64 -0.38 -13.09 -3.12
C ALA A 64 -0.41 -13.39 -1.60
N ARG A 65 -1.13 -14.43 -1.18
CA ARG A 65 -1.12 -14.88 0.22
C ARG A 65 0.27 -15.31 0.66
N ARG A 66 0.96 -16.14 -0.11
CA ARG A 66 2.32 -16.59 0.19
C ARG A 66 3.30 -15.42 0.35
N LEU A 67 3.18 -14.39 -0.50
CA LEU A 67 4.00 -13.18 -0.41
C LEU A 67 3.69 -12.37 0.87
N LEU A 68 2.42 -12.26 1.25
CA LEU A 68 2.01 -11.55 2.45
C LEU A 68 2.36 -12.31 3.73
N ASP A 69 2.19 -13.64 3.73
CA ASP A 69 2.53 -14.52 4.85
C ASP A 69 4.05 -14.49 5.14
N GLY A 70 4.88 -14.26 4.11
CA GLY A 70 6.33 -14.07 4.27
C GLY A 70 6.74 -12.70 4.85
N HIS A 71 5.82 -11.76 4.97
CA HIS A 71 6.04 -10.40 5.46
C HIS A 71 4.89 -9.96 6.38
N GLY A 72 4.58 -10.81 7.36
CA GLY A 72 3.48 -10.58 8.29
C GLY A 72 3.67 -9.32 9.14
N LEU A 73 2.56 -8.74 9.58
CA LEU A 73 2.59 -7.63 10.54
C LEU A 73 3.25 -8.02 11.87
N ASP A 74 3.27 -9.31 12.20
CA ASP A 74 3.89 -9.82 13.42
C ASP A 74 5.42 -9.66 13.43
N ASP A 75 6.06 -9.62 12.26
CA ASP A 75 7.50 -9.35 12.14
C ASP A 75 7.80 -7.85 12.25
N VAL A 76 6.88 -7.01 11.76
CA VAL A 76 7.01 -5.55 11.77
C VAL A 76 6.66 -4.96 13.15
N ALA A 77 5.68 -5.54 13.84
CA ALA A 77 5.20 -5.08 15.14
C ALA A 77 6.30 -4.90 16.21
N PRO A 78 7.22 -5.85 16.46
CA PRO A 78 8.29 -5.64 17.44
C PRO A 78 9.28 -4.53 17.02
N LEU A 79 9.55 -4.39 15.72
CA LEU A 79 10.39 -3.31 15.20
C LEU A 79 9.72 -1.95 15.37
N TYR A 80 8.41 -1.89 15.18
CA TYR A 80 7.61 -0.69 15.42
C TYR A 80 7.63 -0.29 16.90
N VAL A 81 7.44 -1.24 17.82
CA VAL A 81 7.57 -0.99 19.27
C VAL A 81 8.96 -0.49 19.62
N ALA A 82 10.01 -1.15 19.13
CA ALA A 82 11.38 -0.73 19.37
C ALA A 82 11.65 0.69 18.86
N ALA A 83 11.17 1.04 17.66
CA ALA A 83 11.30 2.39 17.11
C ALA A 83 10.53 3.43 17.93
N ARG A 84 9.30 3.11 18.35
CA ARG A 84 8.49 3.98 19.21
C ARG A 84 9.17 4.23 20.55
N ASP A 85 9.64 3.18 21.21
CA ASP A 85 10.26 3.27 22.53
C ASP A 85 11.59 4.02 22.45
N ALA A 86 12.38 3.81 21.38
CA ALA A 86 13.59 4.58 21.12
C ALA A 86 13.30 6.08 20.88
N LEU A 87 12.26 6.41 20.13
CA LEU A 87 11.83 7.80 19.93
C LEU A 87 11.34 8.43 21.24
N SER A 88 10.57 7.70 22.04
CA SER A 88 10.13 8.16 23.37
C SER A 88 11.31 8.44 24.30
N ALA A 89 12.32 7.56 24.31
CA ALA A 89 13.53 7.75 25.09
C ALA A 89 14.35 8.96 24.63
N LEU A 90 14.45 9.18 23.31
CA LEU A 90 15.09 10.36 22.74
C LEU A 90 14.37 11.64 23.14
N VAL A 91 13.03 11.67 23.04
CA VAL A 91 12.21 12.83 23.44
C VAL A 91 12.44 13.14 24.92
N ALA A 92 12.38 12.14 25.80
CA ALA A 92 12.63 12.33 27.23
C ALA A 92 14.03 12.89 27.51
N ALA A 93 15.05 12.40 26.80
CA ALA A 93 16.42 12.91 26.94
C ALA A 93 16.57 14.36 26.46
N CYS A 94 15.91 14.72 25.35
CA CYS A 94 15.84 16.08 24.84
C CYS A 94 15.15 17.04 25.82
N ASP A 95 14.05 16.60 26.43
CA ASP A 95 13.34 17.37 27.45
C ASP A 95 14.20 17.58 28.69
N GLY A 96 14.83 16.52 29.22
CA GLY A 96 15.72 16.62 30.37
C GLY A 96 16.94 17.52 30.13
N ARG A 97 17.54 17.46 28.93
CA ARG A 97 18.59 18.40 28.50
C ARG A 97 18.07 19.83 28.49
N THR A 98 16.92 20.05 27.86
CA THR A 98 16.32 21.37 27.69
C THR A 98 15.97 22.01 29.04
N GLU A 99 15.44 21.23 29.97
CA GLU A 99 15.18 21.65 31.34
C GLU A 99 16.48 22.01 32.07
N ALA A 100 17.50 21.14 32.02
CA ALA A 100 18.78 21.39 32.67
C ALA A 100 19.48 22.65 32.15
N VAL A 101 19.47 22.90 30.84
CA VAL A 101 20.03 24.12 30.25
C VAL A 101 19.20 25.34 30.64
N GLY A 102 17.87 25.23 30.67
CA GLY A 102 16.99 26.30 31.13
C GLY A 102 17.20 26.67 32.60
N GLU A 103 17.39 25.68 33.47
CA GLU A 103 17.73 25.89 34.87
C GLU A 103 19.11 26.53 35.05
N ALA A 104 20.12 26.03 34.33
CA ALA A 104 21.45 26.63 34.35
C ALA A 104 21.42 28.08 33.85
N ALA A 105 20.71 28.38 32.76
CA ALA A 105 20.57 29.73 32.24
C ALA A 105 19.90 30.68 33.26
N ARG A 106 18.85 30.21 33.94
CA ARG A 106 18.16 30.94 35.00
C ARG A 106 19.06 31.22 36.21
N LEU A 107 19.87 30.24 36.63
CA LEU A 107 20.80 30.39 37.75
C LEU A 107 21.93 31.38 37.42
N LEU A 108 22.43 31.33 36.19
CA LEU A 108 23.59 32.09 35.75
C LEU A 108 23.23 33.47 35.18
N ALA A 109 21.94 33.80 35.04
CA ALA A 109 21.46 35.05 34.46
C ALA A 109 22.02 36.32 35.12
N THR A 110 22.47 36.24 36.38
CA THR A 110 23.04 37.36 37.13
C THR A 110 24.52 37.19 37.47
N THR A 111 25.20 36.22 36.87
CA THR A 111 26.61 35.92 37.18
C THR A 111 27.54 36.61 36.20
N ASP A 112 28.46 37.43 36.70
CA ASP A 112 29.46 38.11 35.86
C ASP A 112 30.39 37.11 35.17
N GLY A 113 30.73 37.38 33.91
CA GLY A 113 31.66 36.58 33.12
C GLY A 113 31.07 35.33 32.45
N VAL A 114 29.78 35.04 32.65
CA VAL A 114 29.07 33.93 31.98
C VAL A 114 28.06 34.48 30.97
N THR A 115 27.99 33.89 29.77
CA THR A 115 26.94 34.24 28.81
C THR A 115 25.76 33.29 28.99
N ALA A 116 24.68 33.78 29.59
CA ALA A 116 23.43 33.04 29.76
C ALA A 116 22.28 33.77 29.07
N VAL A 117 21.56 33.09 28.18
CA VAL A 117 20.37 33.60 27.51
C VAL A 117 19.16 32.79 27.99
N TRP A 118 18.23 33.49 28.63
CA TRP A 118 16.92 32.96 29.02
C TRP A 118 15.83 33.93 28.59
N ASP A 119 14.99 33.52 27.64
CA ASP A 119 13.90 34.32 27.06
C ASP A 119 12.56 34.11 27.80
N GLY A 120 12.59 33.51 28.99
CA GLY A 120 11.40 33.06 29.71
C GLY A 120 10.90 31.67 29.27
N SER A 121 11.53 31.05 28.29
CA SER A 121 11.26 29.69 27.81
C SER A 121 12.51 28.82 27.93
N THR A 122 12.33 27.54 28.29
CA THR A 122 13.45 26.58 28.29
C THR A 122 13.87 26.21 26.86
N ARG A 123 12.99 26.37 25.87
CA ARG A 123 13.19 25.85 24.50
C ARG A 123 14.35 26.50 23.74
N ASN A 124 14.71 27.72 24.11
CA ASN A 124 15.78 28.48 23.46
C ASN A 124 16.92 28.82 24.43
N ALA A 125 16.97 28.17 25.60
CA ALA A 125 17.98 28.47 26.59
C ALA A 125 19.38 28.15 26.07
N VAL A 126 20.33 29.05 26.35
CA VAL A 126 21.74 28.89 26.01
C VAL A 126 22.59 29.31 27.20
N VAL A 127 23.60 28.51 27.51
CA VAL A 127 24.63 28.80 28.52
C VAL A 127 26.00 28.60 27.88
N GLU A 128 26.90 29.56 28.08
CA GLU A 128 28.31 29.45 27.67
C GLU A 128 29.18 29.91 28.84
N PHE A 129 29.97 28.97 29.37
CA PHE A 129 30.87 29.21 30.50
C PHE A 129 32.19 29.84 30.05
N GLU A 130 32.76 29.29 28.97
CA GLU A 130 34.00 29.72 28.35
C GLU A 130 33.85 29.61 26.81
N PRO A 131 34.65 30.35 26.01
CA PRO A 131 34.61 30.24 24.56
C PRO A 131 34.75 28.78 24.09
N GLY A 132 33.70 28.25 23.49
CA GLY A 132 33.64 26.87 22.99
C GLY A 132 32.96 25.86 23.93
N ASP A 133 32.66 26.23 25.17
CA ASP A 133 31.88 25.42 26.12
C ASP A 133 30.41 25.87 26.14
N ARG A 134 29.77 25.75 24.97
CA ARG A 134 28.40 26.22 24.74
C ARG A 134 27.40 25.09 24.87
N HIS A 135 26.42 25.29 25.74
CA HIS A 135 25.30 24.40 25.99
C HIS A 135 24.02 25.03 25.44
N THR A 136 23.32 24.31 24.58
CA THR A 136 22.03 24.74 24.03
C THR A 136 20.93 23.77 24.44
N ALA A 137 19.73 24.30 24.64
CA ALA A 137 18.51 23.51 24.67
C ALA A 137 18.40 22.67 23.39
N LEU A 138 17.78 21.50 23.51
CA LEU A 138 17.58 20.55 22.41
C LEU A 138 16.10 20.18 22.36
N PRO A 139 15.24 21.04 21.77
CA PRO A 139 13.83 20.73 21.66
C PRO A 139 13.63 19.43 20.86
N PRO A 140 12.75 18.52 21.29
CA PRO A 140 12.60 17.19 20.67
C PRO A 140 12.14 17.26 19.21
N GLY A 141 11.28 18.21 18.85
CA GLY A 141 10.72 18.34 17.50
C GLY A 141 11.79 18.43 16.39
N PRO A 142 12.68 19.44 16.41
CA PRO A 142 13.77 19.55 15.44
C PRO A 142 14.71 18.33 15.41
N VAL A 143 15.02 17.75 16.58
CA VAL A 143 15.89 16.56 16.66
C VAL A 143 15.26 15.36 15.95
N VAL A 144 13.99 15.08 16.24
CA VAL A 144 13.23 14.00 15.58
C VAL A 144 13.10 14.27 14.08
N GLN A 145 12.85 15.51 13.67
CA GLN A 145 12.75 15.88 12.25
C GLN A 145 14.06 15.58 11.50
N VAL A 146 15.21 15.95 12.05
CA VAL A 146 16.53 15.67 11.44
C VAL A 146 16.79 14.16 11.40
N LEU A 147 16.46 13.43 12.46
CA LEU A 147 16.62 11.97 12.50
C LEU A 147 15.80 11.29 11.40
N VAL A 148 14.51 11.64 11.27
CA VAL A 148 13.63 11.11 10.22
C VAL A 148 14.16 11.44 8.83
N GLY A 149 14.67 12.66 8.63
CA GLY A 149 15.31 13.07 7.36
C GLY A 149 16.51 12.18 7.00
N ARG A 150 17.42 11.95 7.95
CA ARG A 150 18.59 11.08 7.73
C ARG A 150 18.22 9.62 7.48
N LEU A 151 17.20 9.11 8.16
CA LEU A 151 16.69 7.75 7.92
C LEU A 151 16.09 7.63 6.51
N ALA A 152 15.44 8.67 6.00
CA ALA A 152 14.93 8.69 4.63
C ALA A 152 16.05 8.69 3.58
N GLU A 153 17.13 9.45 3.83
CA GLU A 153 18.32 9.51 2.95
C GLU A 153 19.11 8.19 2.91
N ALA A 154 19.11 7.44 4.02
CA ALA A 154 19.87 6.20 4.15
C ALA A 154 19.24 4.98 3.44
N ARG A 155 18.12 5.14 2.72
CA ARG A 155 17.47 4.01 2.06
C ARG A 155 18.31 3.47 0.88
N PRO A 156 18.58 2.15 0.84
CA PRO A 156 19.42 1.55 -0.20
C PRO A 156 18.79 1.59 -1.60
N ASP A 157 17.48 1.81 -1.71
CA ASP A 157 16.75 1.91 -2.98
C ASP A 157 16.79 3.33 -3.59
N GLY A 158 17.41 4.31 -2.92
CA GLY A 158 17.48 5.70 -3.39
C GLY A 158 16.11 6.38 -3.51
N MET A 159 15.05 5.76 -3.00
CA MET A 159 13.71 6.30 -3.08
C MET A 159 13.56 7.37 -2.00
N ALA A 160 13.65 8.64 -2.42
CA ALA A 160 13.37 9.76 -1.53
C ALA A 160 11.96 9.58 -0.96
N ILE A 161 11.84 9.46 0.37
CA ILE A 161 10.53 9.50 0.99
C ILE A 161 10.07 10.95 0.91
N ASP A 162 9.05 11.23 0.09
CA ASP A 162 8.45 12.56 -0.01
C ASP A 162 7.63 12.89 1.26
N TYR A 163 8.32 13.06 2.38
CA TYR A 163 7.74 13.42 3.67
C TYR A 163 7.31 14.90 3.71
N THR A 164 7.90 15.75 2.87
CA THR A 164 7.60 17.18 2.78
C THR A 164 6.14 17.46 2.45
N HIS A 165 5.50 16.62 1.61
CA HIS A 165 4.06 16.72 1.35
C HIS A 165 3.19 15.89 2.30
N SER A 166 3.76 14.90 3.01
CA SER A 166 3.01 14.00 3.88
C SER A 166 2.77 14.57 5.29
N VAL A 167 3.68 15.35 5.89
CA VAL A 167 3.46 15.85 7.26
C VAL A 167 2.52 17.06 7.30
N ALA A 168 2.64 17.99 6.34
CA ALA A 168 1.78 19.17 6.26
C ALA A 168 0.34 18.86 5.79
N ARG A 169 0.12 17.76 5.04
CA ARG A 169 -1.20 17.37 4.51
C ARG A 169 -1.96 16.37 5.41
N LYS A 170 -1.31 15.78 6.43
CA LYS A 170 -1.84 14.71 7.31
C LYS A 170 -2.22 15.15 8.72
N LEU A 171 -2.53 16.43 8.91
CA LEU A 171 -3.40 16.88 10.00
C LEU A 171 -4.90 16.68 9.65
N THR A 172 -5.20 15.87 8.64
CA THR A 172 -6.49 15.16 8.54
C THR A 172 -6.50 14.06 9.61
N PRO A 173 -7.65 13.77 10.25
CA PRO A 173 -7.69 12.82 11.35
C PRO A 173 -7.28 11.45 10.82
N PHE A 174 -6.05 11.04 11.15
CA PHE A 174 -5.66 9.65 11.04
C PHE A 174 -6.68 8.80 11.80
N PRO A 175 -6.98 7.57 11.36
CA PRO A 175 -7.62 6.62 12.26
C PRO A 175 -6.83 6.64 13.57
N ARG A 176 -7.54 6.77 14.70
CA ARG A 176 -6.93 6.96 16.03
C ARG A 176 -5.98 5.81 16.44
N VAL A 177 -5.98 4.72 15.68
CA VAL A 177 -5.26 3.48 15.93
C VAL A 177 -4.60 3.04 14.63
N SER A 178 -3.28 2.83 14.65
CA SER A 178 -2.53 2.26 13.53
C SER A 178 -2.89 0.78 13.35
N PRO A 179 -2.88 0.22 12.13
CA PRO A 179 -2.93 -1.24 11.94
C PRO A 179 -1.85 -2.01 12.72
N LEU A 180 -0.73 -1.36 13.04
CA LEU A 180 0.31 -1.90 13.90
C LEU A 180 -0.10 -1.89 15.38
N ASP A 181 -0.83 -0.87 15.84
CA ASP A 181 -1.39 -0.84 17.19
C ASP A 181 -2.46 -1.93 17.36
N GLU A 182 -3.28 -2.17 16.33
CA GLU A 182 -4.23 -3.29 16.32
C GLU A 182 -3.53 -4.66 16.30
N ALA A 183 -2.44 -4.80 15.54
CA ALA A 183 -1.66 -6.03 15.51
C ALA A 183 -1.01 -6.31 16.87
N LEU A 184 -0.49 -5.29 17.55
CA LEU A 184 0.02 -5.38 18.91
C LEU A 184 -1.07 -5.77 19.90
N ALA A 185 -2.23 -5.10 19.85
CA ALA A 185 -3.36 -5.42 20.72
C ALA A 185 -3.78 -6.90 20.60
N ARG A 186 -3.91 -7.43 19.38
CA ARG A 186 -4.23 -8.86 19.14
C ARG A 186 -3.19 -9.82 19.72
N ARG A 187 -1.93 -9.41 19.83
CA ARG A 187 -0.85 -10.21 20.39
C ARG A 187 -0.85 -10.19 21.91
N GLU A 188 -1.32 -9.09 22.50
CA GLU A 188 -1.37 -8.87 23.94
C GLU A 188 -2.64 -9.44 24.60
N GLY A 189 -3.74 -9.63 23.85
CA GLY A 189 -4.97 -10.33 24.30
C GLY A 189 -6.25 -9.75 23.73
#